data_AF-A0A1Z9SFN9-F1
#
_entry.id   AF-A0A1Z9SFN9-F1
#
_cell.length_a   1.000
_cell.length_b   1.000
_cell.length_c   1.000
_cell.angle_alpha   90.00
_cell.angle_beta   90.00
_cell.angle_gamma   90.00
#
_symmetry.space_group_name_H-M   'P 1'
#
loop_
_entity.id
_entity.type
_entity.pdbx_description
1 polymer ?
#
loop_
_entity_poly.entity_id
_entity_poly.type
_entity_poly.pdbx_seq_one_letter_code
_entity_poly.pdbx_strand_id
1 'polypeptide(L)'
;ETGWQESHTGRGVDIAKMAEGGSIPNVRTVTKESELAEAAQMLSEGNGTSFVLVKVAPTKAASIYRSRDASWHKGKFREALLGHN
;
A
#
# COMPACT_ATOMS: atom_id res chain seq x y z
N GLU A 1 2.55 5.10 -14.41
CA GLU A 1 3.39 6.24 -14.84
C GLU A 1 4.14 5.95 -16.13
N THR A 2 4.57 4.71 -16.38
CA THR A 2 4.80 4.21 -17.74
C THR A 2 3.71 3.19 -18.06
N GLY A 3 3.15 3.18 -19.27
CA GLY A 3 2.07 2.26 -19.66
C GLY A 3 2.57 0.82 -19.78
N TRP A 4 2.88 0.17 -18.65
CA TRP A 4 3.42 -1.19 -18.56
C TRP A 4 4.79 -1.38 -19.24
N GLN A 5 5.55 -0.30 -19.42
CA GLN A 5 6.86 -0.36 -20.04
C GLN A 5 7.88 -0.94 -19.06
N GLU A 6 8.66 -1.91 -19.52
CA GLU A 6 9.80 -2.42 -18.77
C GLU A 6 10.78 -1.26 -18.51
N SER A 7 11.06 -1.01 -17.25
CA SER A 7 11.91 0.10 -16.81
C SER A 7 13.04 -0.44 -15.94
N HIS A 8 14.07 0.37 -15.71
CA HIS A 8 15.21 -0.02 -14.86
C HIS A 8 14.77 -0.42 -13.44
N THR A 9 13.63 0.12 -12.97
CA THR A 9 13.00 -0.21 -11.68
C THR A 9 12.15 -1.49 -11.73
N GLY A 10 11.90 -2.06 -12.90
CA GLY A 10 11.14 -3.30 -13.10
C GLY A 10 11.93 -4.59 -12.86
N ARG A 11 13.24 -4.50 -12.62
CA ARG A 11 14.15 -5.64 -12.43
C ARG A 11 13.90 -6.47 -11.15
N GLY A 12 12.85 -6.14 -10.38
CA GLY A 12 12.31 -6.99 -9.33
C GLY A 12 13.26 -7.16 -8.15
N VAL A 13 13.26 -6.21 -7.23
CA VAL A 13 13.88 -6.40 -5.92
C VAL A 13 12.94 -7.23 -5.05
N ASP A 14 13.45 -8.30 -4.44
CA ASP A 14 12.71 -9.02 -3.40
C ASP A 14 12.74 -8.20 -2.10
N ILE A 15 11.76 -7.30 -1.99
CA ILE A 15 11.60 -6.42 -0.83
C ILE A 15 11.16 -7.16 0.44
N ALA A 16 10.61 -8.37 0.33
CA ALA A 16 10.34 -9.21 1.50
C ALA A 16 11.67 -9.75 2.06
N LYS A 17 12.58 -10.21 1.19
CA LYS A 17 13.94 -10.60 1.60
C LYS A 17 14.74 -9.43 2.18
N MET A 18 14.56 -8.21 1.66
CA MET A 18 15.16 -7.02 2.27
C MET A 18 14.63 -6.73 3.67
N ALA A 19 13.32 -6.87 3.89
CA ALA A 19 12.72 -6.72 5.22
C ALA A 19 13.28 -7.74 6.21
N GLU A 20 13.39 -9.00 5.80
CA GLU A 20 14.02 -10.06 6.61
C GLU A 20 15.48 -9.70 6.95
N GLY A 21 16.28 -9.29 5.95
CA GLY A 21 17.67 -8.87 6.15
C GLY A 21 17.83 -7.62 7.02
N GLY A 22 16.82 -6.74 7.02
CA GLY A 22 16.70 -5.57 7.89
C GLY A 22 16.26 -5.89 9.32
N SER A 23 16.22 -7.16 9.71
CA SER A 23 15.81 -7.62 11.04
C SER A 23 14.35 -7.28 11.39
N ILE A 24 13.46 -7.21 10.40
CA ILE A 24 12.02 -7.18 10.66
C ILE A 24 11.57 -8.60 11.03
N PRO A 25 11.09 -8.85 12.26
CA PRO A 25 10.83 -10.20 12.76
C PRO A 25 9.64 -10.86 12.08
N ASN A 26 8.63 -10.09 11.68
CA ASN A 26 7.42 -10.62 11.08
C ASN A 26 7.32 -10.16 9.62
N VAL A 27 7.66 -11.02 8.68
CA VAL A 27 7.59 -10.75 7.24
C VAL A 27 6.64 -11.73 6.57
N ARG A 28 5.70 -11.21 5.78
CA ARG A 28 4.73 -12.02 5.04
C ARG A 28 4.54 -11.51 3.62
N THR A 29 4.40 -12.43 2.66
CA THR A 29 3.94 -12.11 1.31
C THR A 29 2.52 -12.65 1.13
N VAL A 30 1.62 -11.79 0.67
CA VAL A 30 0.22 -12.10 0.34
C VAL A 30 0.07 -12.12 -1.17
N THR A 31 -0.44 -13.23 -1.70
CA THR A 31 -0.72 -13.42 -3.14
C THR A 31 -2.18 -13.72 -3.43
N LYS A 32 -2.96 -14.04 -2.39
CA LYS A 32 -4.39 -14.35 -2.49
C LYS A 32 -5.19 -13.48 -1.55
N GLU A 33 -6.40 -13.12 -1.97
CA GLU A 33 -7.33 -12.32 -1.17
C GLU A 33 -7.68 -12.99 0.16
N SER A 34 -7.78 -14.32 0.19
CA SER A 34 -8.04 -15.11 1.40
C SER A 34 -6.97 -14.94 2.51
N GLU A 35 -5.77 -14.48 2.17
CA GLU A 35 -4.67 -14.29 3.11
C GLU A 35 -4.69 -12.89 3.75
N LEU A 36 -5.54 -11.97 3.27
CA LEU A 36 -5.56 -10.57 3.71
C LEU A 36 -6.01 -10.43 5.17
N ALA A 37 -7.02 -11.17 5.60
CA ALA A 37 -7.54 -11.07 6.96
C ALA A 37 -6.46 -11.45 7.98
N GLU A 38 -5.76 -12.56 7.74
CA GLU A 38 -4.68 -13.03 8.60
C GLU A 38 -3.48 -12.06 8.59
N ALA A 39 -3.14 -11.49 7.43
CA ALA A 39 -2.08 -10.51 7.32
C ALA A 39 -2.42 -9.18 8.03
N ALA A 40 -3.68 -8.74 7.97
CA ALA A 40 -4.16 -7.57 8.72
C ALA A 40 -4.15 -7.81 10.23
N GLN A 41 -4.51 -9.03 10.66
CA GLN A 41 -4.42 -9.43 12.06
C GLN A 41 -2.96 -9.41 12.54
N MET A 42 -2.02 -9.97 11.77
CA MET A 42 -0.59 -9.90 12.07
C MET A 42 -0.08 -8.47 12.24
N LEU A 43 -0.55 -7.52 11.43
CA LEU A 43 -0.18 -6.11 11.54
C LEU A 43 -0.76 -5.42 12.79
N SER A 44 -1.95 -5.82 13.23
CA SER A 44 -2.68 -5.17 14.33
C SER A 44 -2.37 -5.77 15.70
N GLU A 45 -2.12 -7.08 15.75
CA GLU A 45 -1.91 -7.84 16.99
C GLU A 45 -0.44 -8.24 17.19
N GLY A 46 0.42 -8.04 16.19
CA GLY A 46 1.83 -8.37 16.27
C GLY A 46 2.57 -7.51 17.29
N ASN A 47 3.16 -8.15 18.30
CA ASN A 47 4.13 -7.52 19.20
C ASN A 47 5.50 -7.39 18.50
N GLY A 48 5.61 -6.43 17.59
CA GLY A 48 6.86 -6.12 16.91
C GLY A 48 6.67 -5.51 15.52
N THR A 49 7.76 -5.02 14.94
CA THR A 49 7.75 -4.50 13.58
C THR A 49 7.35 -5.61 12.61
N SER A 50 6.37 -5.31 11.76
CA SER A 50 5.78 -6.26 10.83
C SER A 50 5.76 -5.68 9.43
N PHE A 51 6.03 -6.52 8.43
CA PHE A 51 6.03 -6.16 7.02
C PHE A 51 5.18 -7.14 6.23
N VAL A 52 4.21 -6.63 5.48
CA VAL A 52 3.34 -7.41 4.60
C VAL A 52 3.48 -6.91 3.16
N LEU A 53 4.02 -7.77 2.28
CA LEU A 53 4.06 -7.55 0.85
C LEU A 53 2.78 -8.08 0.20
N VAL A 54 1.86 -7.20 -0.18
CA VAL A 54 0.66 -7.58 -0.94
C VAL A 54 0.95 -7.51 -2.43
N LYS A 55 0.93 -8.65 -3.12
CA LYS A 55 1.03 -8.72 -4.57
C LYS A 55 -0.31 -8.35 -5.19
N VAL A 56 -0.28 -7.36 -6.09
CA VAL A 56 -1.44 -6.92 -6.85
C VAL A 56 -1.25 -7.31 -8.30
N ALA A 57 -2.24 -7.97 -8.89
CA ALA A 57 -2.21 -8.34 -10.29
C ALA A 57 -2.21 -7.08 -11.18
N PRO A 58 -1.53 -7.10 -12.33
CA PRO A 58 -1.46 -5.97 -13.25
C PRO A 58 -2.75 -5.82 -14.07
N THR A 59 -3.89 -5.64 -13.40
CA THR A 59 -5.21 -5.48 -14.02
C THR A 59 -5.61 -4.02 -14.12
N LYS A 60 -6.71 -3.73 -14.83
CA LYS A 60 -7.26 -2.38 -14.90
C LYS A 60 -7.64 -1.91 -13.50
N ALA A 61 -6.98 -0.84 -13.04
CA ALA A 61 -7.28 -0.24 -11.75
C ALA A 61 -8.73 0.29 -11.69
N ALA A 62 -9.30 0.33 -10.49
CA ALA A 62 -10.61 0.92 -10.27
C ALA A 62 -10.66 2.37 -10.78
N SER A 63 -11.70 2.69 -11.55
CA SER A 63 -11.93 4.03 -12.09
C SER A 63 -12.57 4.93 -11.03
N ILE A 64 -11.83 5.20 -9.97
CA ILE A 64 -12.22 6.19 -8.96
C ILE A 64 -11.86 7.59 -9.44
N TYR A 65 -12.84 8.50 -9.45
CA TYR A 65 -12.57 9.90 -9.73
C TYR A 65 -11.69 10.47 -8.61
N ARG A 66 -10.49 10.89 -8.96
CA ARG A 66 -9.62 11.68 -8.10
C ARG A 66 -9.61 13.08 -8.66
N SER A 67 -10.22 14.02 -7.93
CA SER A 67 -10.08 15.43 -8.25
C SER A 67 -8.58 15.77 -8.31
N ARG A 68 -8.18 16.65 -9.23
CA ARG A 68 -6.83 17.21 -9.28
C ARG A 68 -6.82 18.71 -8.93
N ASP A 69 -7.97 19.23 -8.50
CA ASP A 69 -8.11 20.62 -8.08
C ASP A 69 -7.56 20.80 -6.66
N ALA A 70 -6.43 21.50 -6.54
CA ALA A 70 -5.79 21.75 -5.26
C ALA A 70 -6.66 22.61 -4.32
N SER A 71 -7.43 23.55 -4.85
CA SER A 71 -8.33 24.42 -4.06
C SER A 71 -9.45 23.61 -3.44
N TRP A 72 -10.03 22.67 -4.20
CA TRP A 72 -11.05 21.74 -3.69
C TRP A 72 -10.50 20.89 -2.53
N HIS A 73 -9.31 20.29 -2.67
CA HIS A 73 -8.70 19.48 -1.61
C HIS A 73 -8.34 20.32 -0.38
N LYS A 74 -7.86 21.56 -0.57
CA LYS A 74 -7.61 22.49 0.53
C LYS A 74 -8.88 22.77 1.33
N GLY A 75 -10.00 22.97 0.64
CA GLY A 75 -11.32 23.14 1.27
C GLY A 75 -11.71 21.91 2.09
N LYS A 76 -11.65 20.72 1.49
CA LYS A 76 -12.00 19.45 2.15
C LYS A 76 -11.12 19.14 3.36
N PHE A 77 -9.81 19.42 3.26
CA PHE A 77 -8.91 19.27 4.41
C PHE A 77 -9.30 20.21 5.55
N ARG A 78 -9.62 21.47 5.26
CA ARG A 78 -10.04 22.44 6.28
C ARG A 78 -11.35 22.07 6.94
N GLU A 79 -12.34 21.60 6.17
CA GLU A 79 -13.60 21.08 6.71
C GLU A 79 -13.36 19.91 7.68
N ALA A 80 -12.52 18.95 7.31
CA ALA A 80 -12.20 17.81 8.17
C ALA A 80 -11.43 18.22 9.43
N LEU A 81 -10.55 19.22 9.32
CA LEU A 81 -9.71 19.69 10.43
C LEU A 81 -10.49 20.57 11.42
N LEU A 82 -11.35 21.46 10.93
CA LEU A 82 -12.02 22.49 11.73
C LEU A 82 -13.49 22.16 12.04
N GLY A 83 -14.04 21.11 11.41
CA GLY A 83 -15.47 20.83 11.44
C GLY A 83 -16.26 21.69 10.46
N HIS A 84 -17.57 21.43 10.39
CA HIS A 84 -18.52 22.31 9.73
C HIS A 84 -19.01 23.35 10.75
N ASN A 85 -19.04 24.63 10.37
CA ASN A 85 -19.81 25.63 11.14
C ASN A 85 -21.30 25.38 10.93
#